data_AF-A0A8H5BJT3-F1
#
_entry.id   AF-A0A8H5BJT3-F1
#
_cell.length_a   1.000
_cell.length_b   1.000
_cell.length_c   1.000
_cell.angle_alpha   90.00
_cell.angle_beta   90.00
_cell.angle_gamma   90.00
#
_symmetry.space_group_name_H-M   'P 1'
#
loop_
_entity.id
_entity.type
_entity.pdbx_description
1 polymer ?
#
loop_
_entity_poly.entity_id
_entity_poly.type
_entity_poly.pdbx_seq_one_letter_code
_entity_poly.pdbx_strand_id
1 'polypeptide(L)'
;MPSDQLDYDDNFWKHILGPQYMKCKPENKKHLLFSLLCYLQVPLLDFLEWTFKSDITTVRTRAGRFLGYHATGLDEERRFPPAVIFRLWHGFGEGKARKHLHEMIHSCAQEIALEESDAIIKDKTLKIKTSELTQDSFERLLTPDRA
;
A
#
# COMPACT_ATOMS: atom_id res chain seq x y z
N MET A 1 30.22 6.42 -22.42
CA MET A 1 29.80 5.73 -21.20
C MET A 1 28.82 4.65 -21.64
N PRO A 2 29.10 3.36 -21.40
CA PRO A 2 28.17 2.32 -21.80
C PRO A 2 26.88 2.47 -20.98
N SER A 3 25.75 2.35 -21.66
CA SER A 3 24.41 2.54 -21.15
C SER A 3 24.09 1.56 -20.02
N ASP A 4 23.72 2.06 -18.85
CA ASP A 4 23.05 1.30 -17.78
C ASP A 4 21.60 0.95 -18.17
N GLN A 5 21.43 0.39 -19.37
CA GLN A 5 20.20 -0.23 -19.81
C GLN A 5 20.15 -1.62 -19.17
N LEU A 6 19.01 -1.95 -18.55
CA LEU A 6 18.73 -3.36 -18.29
C LEU A 6 18.82 -4.10 -19.62
N ASP A 7 19.86 -4.92 -19.78
CA ASP A 7 19.94 -5.97 -20.81
C ASP A 7 18.97 -7.12 -20.47
N TYR A 8 17.79 -6.78 -19.98
CA TYR A 8 16.63 -7.64 -19.76
C TYR A 8 15.46 -7.07 -20.56
N ASP A 9 15.75 -6.53 -21.73
CA ASP A 9 14.77 -6.03 -22.67
C ASP A 9 13.97 -7.21 -23.27
N ASP A 10 12.98 -6.90 -24.11
CA ASP A 10 12.22 -7.94 -24.78
C ASP A 10 13.11 -8.87 -25.62
N ASN A 11 14.33 -8.48 -26.00
CA ASN A 11 15.24 -9.33 -26.75
C ASN A 11 15.97 -10.32 -25.85
N PHE A 12 16.42 -9.91 -24.66
CA PHE A 12 16.98 -10.80 -23.65
C PHE A 12 15.95 -11.85 -23.21
N TRP A 13 14.74 -11.42 -22.87
CA TRP A 13 13.69 -12.35 -22.47
C TRP A 13 13.24 -13.24 -23.63
N LYS A 14 13.25 -12.76 -24.90
CA LYS A 14 13.01 -13.63 -26.08
C LYS A 14 14.08 -14.71 -26.25
N HIS A 15 15.32 -14.43 -25.85
CA HIS A 15 16.43 -15.36 -26.00
C HIS A 15 16.41 -16.44 -24.91
N ILE A 16 16.13 -16.06 -23.66
CA ILE A 16 16.03 -17.00 -22.55
C ILE A 16 14.69 -17.73 -22.53
N LEU A 17 13.59 -16.99 -22.70
CA LEU A 17 12.24 -17.52 -22.77
C LEU A 17 11.85 -17.53 -24.25
N GLY A 18 11.70 -18.74 -24.82
CA GLY A 18 11.27 -18.87 -26.21
C GLY A 18 10.02 -18.02 -26.52
N PRO A 19 9.82 -17.60 -27.78
CA PRO A 19 8.77 -16.64 -28.19
C PRO A 19 7.34 -17.02 -27.76
N GLN A 20 7.09 -18.30 -27.48
CA GLN A 20 5.85 -18.81 -26.90
C GLN A 20 5.52 -18.24 -25.50
N TYR A 21 6.52 -17.91 -24.69
CA TYR A 21 6.34 -17.39 -23.33
C TYR A 21 6.20 -15.87 -23.28
N MET A 22 6.62 -15.16 -24.33
CA MET A 22 6.40 -13.72 -24.45
C MET A 22 4.93 -13.36 -24.62
N LYS A 23 4.17 -14.23 -25.30
CA LYS A 23 2.71 -14.14 -25.47
C LYS A 23 1.94 -14.58 -24.22
N CYS A 24 2.61 -15.02 -23.15
CA CYS A 24 1.91 -15.39 -21.93
C CYS A 24 1.23 -14.17 -21.29
N LYS A 25 0.00 -14.40 -20.83
CA LYS A 25 -0.76 -13.41 -20.08
C LYS A 25 0.04 -12.95 -18.84
N PRO A 26 -0.11 -11.69 -18.38
CA PRO A 26 0.56 -11.19 -17.19
C PRO A 26 0.43 -12.10 -15.97
N GLU A 27 -0.72 -12.77 -15.82
CA GLU A 27 -1.00 -13.74 -14.76
C GLU A 27 -0.02 -14.91 -14.79
N ASN A 28 0.23 -15.48 -15.96
CA ASN A 28 1.17 -16.59 -16.13
C ASN A 28 2.61 -16.17 -15.82
N LYS A 29 2.96 -14.92 -16.15
CA LYS A 29 4.28 -14.35 -15.80
C LYS A 29 4.44 -14.19 -14.29
N LYS A 30 3.39 -13.76 -13.58
CA LYS A 30 3.37 -13.70 -12.11
C LYS A 30 3.50 -15.09 -11.49
N HIS A 31 2.78 -16.09 -12.02
CA HIS A 31 2.90 -17.49 -11.57
C HIS A 31 4.31 -18.03 -11.74
N LEU A 32 4.96 -17.79 -12.89
CA LEU A 32 6.35 -18.22 -13.12
C LEU A 32 7.32 -17.60 -12.09
N LEU A 33 7.19 -16.31 -11.83
CA LEU A 33 8.00 -15.59 -10.85
C LEU A 33 7.82 -16.16 -9.44
N PHE A 34 6.57 -16.42 -9.05
CA PHE A 34 6.26 -17.04 -7.76
C PHE A 34 6.82 -18.47 -7.65
N SER A 35 6.63 -19.28 -8.69
CA SER A 35 7.20 -20.64 -8.75
C SER A 35 8.73 -20.63 -8.67
N LEU A 36 9.38 -19.65 -9.28
CA LEU A 36 10.83 -19.50 -9.22
C LEU A 36 11.30 -19.14 -7.79
N LEU A 37 10.62 -18.19 -7.12
CA LEU A 37 10.90 -17.85 -5.72
C LEU A 37 10.75 -19.06 -4.81
N CYS A 38 9.70 -19.86 -5.01
CA CYS A 38 9.48 -21.11 -4.27
C CYS A 38 10.56 -22.16 -4.56
N TYR A 39 10.92 -22.35 -5.83
CA TYR A 39 11.95 -23.31 -6.24
C TYR A 39 13.32 -22.97 -5.67
N LEU A 40 13.70 -21.68 -5.72
CA LEU A 40 14.97 -21.19 -5.19
C LEU A 40 14.97 -21.04 -3.66
N GLN A 41 13.83 -21.30 -3.01
CA GLN A 41 13.65 -21.16 -1.56
C GLN A 41 14.06 -19.77 -1.04
N VAL A 42 13.89 -18.72 -1.86
CA VAL A 42 14.27 -17.36 -1.47
C VAL A 42 13.27 -16.85 -0.41
N PRO A 43 13.74 -16.45 0.78
CA PRO A 43 12.86 -15.85 1.77
C PRO A 43 12.19 -14.60 1.23
N LEU A 44 10.88 -14.47 1.46
CA LEU A 44 10.11 -13.32 0.98
C LEU A 44 10.69 -11.99 1.49
N LEU A 45 11.22 -11.98 2.72
CA LEU A 45 11.88 -10.82 3.30
C LEU A 45 13.08 -10.37 2.45
N ASP A 46 13.98 -11.30 2.12
CA ASP A 46 15.18 -11.00 1.33
C ASP A 46 14.84 -10.48 -0.06
N PHE A 47 13.79 -11.04 -0.69
CA PHE A 47 13.29 -10.55 -1.98
C PHE A 47 12.74 -9.12 -1.89
N LEU A 48 11.96 -8.82 -0.85
CA LEU A 48 11.44 -7.48 -0.63
C LEU A 48 12.57 -6.49 -0.33
N GLU A 49 13.50 -6.86 0.54
CA GLU A 49 14.68 -6.05 0.85
C GLU A 49 15.50 -5.74 -0.41
N TRP A 50 15.78 -6.75 -1.23
CA TRP A 50 16.44 -6.55 -2.51
C TRP A 50 15.66 -5.60 -3.41
N THR A 51 14.33 -5.74 -3.49
CA THR A 51 13.48 -4.89 -4.34
C THR A 51 13.58 -3.41 -3.92
N PHE A 52 13.57 -3.12 -2.63
CA PHE A 52 13.63 -1.75 -2.11
C PHE A 52 15.06 -1.18 -2.06
N LYS A 53 16.08 -2.02 -1.91
CA LYS A 53 17.50 -1.63 -1.86
C LYS A 53 18.23 -1.80 -3.20
N SER A 54 17.54 -2.20 -4.26
CA SER A 54 18.15 -2.47 -5.56
C SER A 54 18.86 -1.24 -6.13
N ASP A 55 20.09 -1.43 -6.62
CA ASP A 55 20.81 -0.42 -7.41
C ASP A 55 20.19 -0.19 -8.80
N ILE A 56 19.31 -1.10 -9.22
CA ILE A 56 18.61 -0.99 -10.50
C ILE A 56 17.52 0.08 -10.38
N THR A 57 17.77 1.25 -10.96
CA THR A 57 16.87 2.42 -10.89
C THR A 57 15.42 2.11 -11.26
N THR A 58 15.20 1.29 -12.28
CA THR A 58 13.85 0.88 -12.70
C THR A 58 13.11 0.08 -11.63
N VAL A 59 13.81 -0.82 -10.92
CA VAL A 59 13.24 -1.64 -9.83
C VAL A 59 12.84 -0.71 -8.68
N ARG A 60 13.78 0.13 -8.21
CA ARG A 60 13.53 1.09 -7.14
C ARG A 60 12.41 2.08 -7.46
N THR A 61 12.32 2.54 -8.71
CA THR A 61 11.23 3.44 -9.16
C THR A 61 9.87 2.76 -9.06
N ARG A 62 9.78 1.50 -9.49
CA ARG A 62 8.54 0.72 -9.40
C ARG A 62 8.18 0.40 -7.95
N ALA A 63 9.17 0.08 -7.12
CA ALA A 63 9.00 -0.15 -5.70
C ALA A 63 8.50 1.12 -4.98
N GLY A 64 9.07 2.29 -5.30
CA GLY A 64 8.62 3.58 -4.78
C GLY A 64 7.20 3.92 -5.21
N ARG A 65 6.82 3.64 -6.47
CA ARG A 65 5.42 3.79 -6.92
C ARG A 65 4.48 2.87 -6.16
N PHE A 66 4.89 1.65 -5.84
CA PHE A 66 4.09 0.75 -5.03
C PHE A 66 3.84 1.32 -3.62
N LEU A 67 4.84 1.95 -3.00
CA LEU A 67 4.71 2.58 -1.67
C LEU A 67 4.02 3.95 -1.69
N GLY A 68 3.79 4.54 -2.86
CA GLY A 68 3.22 5.87 -2.99
C GLY A 68 1.70 5.92 -2.86
N TYR A 69 1.20 7.08 -2.43
CA TYR A 69 -0.22 7.43 -2.53
C TYR A 69 -0.55 8.03 -3.90
N HIS A 70 -1.61 7.54 -4.55
CA HIS A 70 -2.05 7.92 -5.90
C HIS A 70 -3.48 8.44 -5.86
N ALA A 71 -3.66 9.75 -5.71
CA ALA A 71 -4.99 10.37 -5.59
C ALA A 71 -5.96 10.04 -6.76
N THR A 72 -5.42 9.74 -7.95
CA THR A 72 -6.20 9.38 -9.15
C THR A 72 -6.67 7.92 -9.17
N GLY A 73 -6.39 7.14 -8.13
CA GLY A 73 -6.83 5.75 -8.04
C GLY A 73 -8.36 5.63 -8.03
N LEU A 74 -8.88 4.66 -8.81
CA LEU A 74 -10.31 4.39 -8.96
C LEU A 74 -10.97 3.91 -7.66
N ASP A 75 -10.20 3.23 -6.80
CA ASP A 75 -10.63 2.70 -5.52
C ASP A 75 -9.52 2.95 -4.47
N GLU A 76 -9.86 2.82 -3.18
CA GLU A 76 -8.92 3.09 -2.08
C GLU A 76 -7.67 2.21 -2.14
N GLU A 77 -7.83 0.95 -2.56
CA GLU A 77 -6.74 -0.02 -2.69
C GLU A 77 -5.73 0.38 -3.77
N ARG A 78 -6.19 0.96 -4.88
CA ARG A 78 -5.32 1.51 -5.93
C ARG A 78 -4.73 2.86 -5.56
N ARG A 79 -5.39 3.63 -4.69
CA ARG A 79 -4.83 4.88 -4.15
C ARG A 79 -3.67 4.60 -3.22
N PHE A 80 -3.70 3.51 -2.47
CA PHE A 80 -2.58 3.09 -1.65
C PHE A 80 -2.39 1.57 -1.74
N PRO A 81 -1.66 1.08 -2.77
CA PRO A 81 -1.43 -0.35 -3.02
C PRO A 81 -0.97 -1.18 -1.80
N PRO A 82 -0.14 -0.65 -0.87
CA PRO A 82 0.26 -1.39 0.32
C PRO A 82 -0.92 -1.75 1.24
N ALA A 83 -2.02 -0.99 1.19
CA ALA A 83 -3.24 -1.28 1.96
C ALA A 83 -3.80 -2.67 1.67
N VAL A 84 -3.69 -3.15 0.42
CA VAL A 84 -4.16 -4.48 0.03
C VAL A 84 -3.39 -5.56 0.79
N ILE A 85 -2.06 -5.44 0.84
CA ILE A 85 -1.20 -6.40 1.54
C ILE A 85 -1.54 -6.40 3.03
N PHE A 86 -1.65 -5.21 3.63
CA PHE A 86 -2.00 -5.07 5.04
C PHE A 86 -3.35 -5.71 5.35
N ARG A 87 -4.37 -5.44 4.52
CA ARG A 87 -5.71 -6.01 4.66
C ARG A 87 -5.71 -7.53 4.55
N LEU A 88 -4.96 -8.07 3.59
CA LEU A 88 -4.82 -9.53 3.42
C LEU A 88 -4.13 -10.16 4.63
N TRP A 89 -3.05 -9.57 5.14
CA TRP A 89 -2.36 -10.06 6.33
C TRP A 89 -3.24 -9.97 7.58
N HIS A 90 -4.05 -8.93 7.69
CA HIS A 90 -5.00 -8.77 8.79
C HIS A 90 -6.18 -9.74 8.71
N GLY A 91 -6.72 -9.97 7.50
CA GLY A 91 -7.93 -10.78 7.28
C GLY A 91 -7.67 -12.29 7.18
N PHE A 92 -6.55 -12.71 6.61
CA PHE A 92 -6.19 -14.12 6.41
C PHE A 92 -5.11 -14.63 7.36
N GLY A 93 -4.40 -13.73 8.06
CA GLY A 93 -3.39 -14.11 9.04
C GLY A 93 -4.03 -14.62 10.32
N GLU A 94 -4.34 -15.91 10.39
CA GLU A 94 -4.75 -16.53 11.65
C GLU A 94 -3.59 -16.55 12.67
N GLY A 95 -3.88 -16.21 13.94
CA GLY A 95 -2.95 -16.38 15.06
C GLY A 95 -1.85 -15.31 15.20
N LYS A 96 -0.58 -15.77 15.28
CA LYS A 96 0.58 -14.99 15.75
C LYS A 96 1.02 -13.87 14.80
N ALA A 97 0.81 -14.03 13.50
CA ALA A 97 1.23 -13.04 12.50
C ALA A 97 0.49 -11.71 12.66
N ARG A 98 -0.83 -11.76 12.92
CA ARG A 98 -1.63 -10.57 13.19
C ARG A 98 -1.17 -9.81 14.44
N LYS A 99 -0.82 -10.54 15.52
CA LYS A 99 -0.28 -9.95 16.74
C LYS A 99 1.02 -9.18 16.46
N HIS A 100 1.98 -9.82 15.81
CA HIS A 100 3.26 -9.17 15.49
C HIS A 100 3.11 -8.01 14.49
N LEU A 101 2.20 -8.14 13.53
CA LEU A 101 1.86 -7.05 12.62
C LEU A 101 1.37 -5.82 13.40
N HIS A 102 0.43 -6.01 14.33
CA HIS A 102 -0.09 -4.93 15.17
C HIS A 102 1.01 -4.30 16.03
N GLU A 103 1.88 -5.11 16.65
CA GLU A 103 3.02 -4.63 17.43
C GLU A 103 3.94 -3.72 16.59
N MET A 104 4.20 -4.07 15.34
CA MET A 104 5.05 -3.30 14.44
C MET A 104 4.43 -1.96 14.01
N ILE A 105 3.12 -1.93 13.76
CA ILE A 105 2.47 -0.72 13.24
C ILE A 105 1.90 0.19 14.34
N HIS A 106 1.88 -0.28 15.60
CA HIS A 106 1.16 0.38 16.68
C HIS A 106 1.60 1.82 16.91
N SER A 107 2.91 2.09 16.97
CA SER A 107 3.43 3.46 17.17
C SER A 107 3.01 4.39 16.04
N CYS A 108 3.20 3.98 14.79
CA CYS A 108 2.80 4.80 13.64
C CYS A 108 1.28 5.00 13.59
N ALA A 109 0.49 3.97 13.92
CA ALA A 109 -0.97 4.09 13.98
C ALA A 109 -1.41 5.06 15.09
N GLN A 110 -0.73 5.06 16.24
CA GLN A 110 -0.97 6.03 17.31
C GLN A 110 -0.63 7.46 16.88
N GLU A 111 0.52 7.67 16.22
CA GLU A 111 0.91 8.98 15.69
C GLU A 111 -0.13 9.51 14.71
N ILE A 112 -0.55 8.69 13.73
CA ILE A 112 -1.59 9.06 12.78
C ILE A 112 -2.91 9.38 13.51
N ALA A 113 -3.31 8.55 14.48
CA ALA A 113 -4.55 8.78 15.22
C ALA A 113 -4.51 10.10 16.02
N LEU A 114 -3.35 10.45 16.60
CA LEU A 114 -3.15 11.72 17.28
C LEU A 114 -3.18 12.89 16.30
N GLU A 115 -2.51 12.78 15.15
CA GLU A 115 -2.51 13.83 14.11
C GLU A 115 -3.91 14.09 13.56
N GLU A 116 -4.68 13.04 13.26
CA GLU A 116 -6.06 13.14 12.80
C GLU A 116 -6.96 13.72 13.90
N SER A 117 -6.78 13.28 15.15
CA SER A 117 -7.51 13.85 16.29
C SER A 117 -7.22 15.34 16.47
N ASP A 118 -5.95 15.73 16.37
CA ASP A 118 -5.52 17.13 16.42
C ASP A 118 -6.07 17.94 15.25
N ALA A 119 -6.14 17.36 14.06
CA ALA A 119 -6.71 18.00 12.88
C ALA A 119 -8.20 18.30 13.08
N ILE A 120 -8.95 17.31 13.59
CA ILE A 120 -10.37 17.44 13.98
C ILE A 120 -10.55 18.54 15.03
N ILE A 121 -9.71 18.53 16.08
CA ILE A 121 -9.74 19.56 17.13
C ILE A 121 -9.41 20.95 16.57
N LYS A 122 -8.60 21.05 15.51
CA LYS A 122 -8.25 22.34 14.88
C LYS A 122 -9.29 22.80 13.86
N ASP A 123 -10.15 21.92 13.38
CA ASP A 123 -11.20 22.25 12.41
C ASP A 123 -12.24 23.20 13.02
N LYS A 124 -12.33 24.40 12.44
CA LYS A 124 -13.26 25.44 12.88
C LYS A 124 -14.72 25.08 12.60
N THR A 125 -15.00 24.17 11.67
CA THR A 125 -16.35 23.71 11.36
C THR A 125 -16.91 22.77 12.42
N LEU A 126 -16.04 22.08 13.15
CA LEU A 126 -16.38 21.20 14.27
C LEU A 126 -16.30 21.90 15.64
N LYS A 127 -15.72 23.11 15.69
CA LYS A 127 -15.74 23.97 16.87
C LYS A 127 -17.05 24.74 16.96
N ILE A 128 -17.92 24.30 17.87
CA ILE A 128 -19.10 25.09 18.25
C ILE A 128 -18.61 26.29 19.06
N LYS A 129 -18.94 27.51 18.62
CA LYS A 129 -18.66 28.71 19.42
C LYS A 129 -19.52 28.68 20.67
N THR A 130 -18.97 29.05 21.82
CA THR A 130 -19.72 29.10 23.09
C THR A 130 -20.92 30.05 23.04
N SER A 131 -20.90 31.07 22.18
CA SER A 131 -22.02 31.96 21.90
C SER A 131 -23.18 31.30 21.14
N GLU A 132 -22.92 30.18 20.48
CA GLU A 132 -23.89 29.41 19.70
C GLU A 132 -24.43 28.21 20.49
N LEU A 133 -23.96 27.97 21.73
CA LEU A 133 -24.50 26.96 22.66
C LEU A 133 -25.77 27.47 23.35
N THR A 134 -26.87 27.46 22.63
CA THR A 134 -28.23 27.68 23.17
C THR A 134 -28.96 26.34 23.34
N GLN A 135 -30.01 26.30 24.15
CA GLN A 135 -30.80 25.08 24.34
C GLN A 135 -31.38 24.56 22.99
N ASP A 136 -31.79 25.47 22.11
CA ASP A 136 -32.33 25.19 20.76
C ASP A 136 -31.27 24.61 19.81
N SER A 137 -30.00 25.03 19.90
CA SER A 137 -28.91 24.46 19.09
C SER A 137 -28.47 23.08 19.57
N PHE A 138 -28.55 22.81 20.88
CA PHE A 138 -28.38 21.46 21.42
C PHE A 138 -29.46 20.50 20.93
N GLU A 139 -30.74 20.91 20.92
CA GLU A 139 -31.83 20.09 20.37
C GLU A 139 -31.62 19.79 18.88
N ARG A 140 -31.17 20.77 18.08
CA ARG A 140 -30.85 20.54 16.66
C ARG A 140 -29.67 19.61 16.42
N LEU A 141 -28.60 19.72 17.23
CA LEU A 141 -27.41 18.86 17.13
C LEU A 141 -27.70 17.41 17.53
N LEU A 142 -28.62 17.19 18.46
CA LEU A 142 -28.97 15.86 18.99
C LEU A 142 -30.09 15.17 18.22
N THR A 143 -30.68 15.83 17.21
CA THR A 143 -31.71 15.24 16.36
C THR A 143 -31.10 14.90 15.00
N PRO A 144 -30.82 13.61 14.70
CA PRO A 144 -30.33 13.23 13.38
C PRO A 144 -31.48 13.38 12.37
N ASP A 145 -31.24 14.23 11.36
CA ASP A 145 -32.00 14.42 10.14
C ASP A 145 -33.53 14.69 10.25
N ARG A 146 -33.86 15.99 10.25
CA ARG A 146 -34.93 16.52 9.39
C ARG A 146 -34.37 17.67 8.53
N ALA A 147 -33.63 17.33 7.49
CA ALA A 147 -33.45 18.15 6.30
C ALA A 147 -33.20 17.25 5.09
#